data_AF-A0A4U7EYF3-F1
#
_entry.id   AF-A0A4U7EYF3-F1
#
_cell.length_a   1.000
_cell.length_b   1.000
_cell.length_c   1.000
_cell.angle_alpha   90.00
_cell.angle_beta   90.00
_cell.angle_gamma   90.00
#
_symmetry.space_group_name_H-M   'P 1'
#
loop_
_entity.id
_entity.type
_entity.pdbx_description
1 polymer ?
#
loop_
_entity_poly.entity_id
_entity_poly.type
_entity_poly.pdbx_seq_one_letter_code
_entity_poly.pdbx_strand_id
1 'polypeptide(L)'
;MSFRVSWHNLLERLDDLSEGATLRTPLSNDRFQITGVQEHRVIIRFTDSGESRPLQKDQFETLYRRVSDATDGFDVDRLPPDADPYPTVLSLHPRFEVNDDRGVIIETEAPTTSLLLDEDPSSEPAPDERTEP
;
A
#
# COMPACT_ATOMS: atom_id res chain seq x y z
N MET A 1 8.24 2.52 -13.26
CA MET A 1 7.50 3.77 -13.57
C MET A 1 8.05 4.91 -12.73
N SER A 2 7.86 6.17 -13.13
CA SER A 2 8.27 7.32 -12.33
C SER A 2 7.35 7.50 -11.12
N PHE A 3 7.92 7.78 -9.95
CA PHE A 3 7.18 8.00 -8.69
C PHE A 3 6.02 9.01 -8.85
N ARG A 4 6.21 10.08 -9.64
CA ARG A 4 5.15 11.08 -9.90
C ARG A 4 3.86 10.48 -10.44
N VAL A 5 3.94 9.48 -11.32
CA VAL A 5 2.75 8.84 -11.91
C VAL A 5 2.04 8.00 -10.86
N SER A 6 2.80 7.19 -10.11
CA SER A 6 2.27 6.39 -8.99
C SER A 6 1.64 7.27 -7.91
N TRP A 7 2.27 8.40 -7.60
CA TRP A 7 1.77 9.40 -6.66
C TRP A 7 0.46 10.03 -7.13
N HIS A 8 0.37 10.45 -8.39
CA HIS A 8 -0.87 11.02 -8.91
C HIS A 8 -2.02 9.99 -8.89
N ASN A 9 -1.76 8.75 -9.29
CA ASN A 9 -2.76 7.69 -9.23
C ASN A 9 -3.20 7.37 -7.79
N LEU A 10 -2.27 7.43 -6.85
CA LEU A 10 -2.55 7.31 -5.43
C LEU A 10 -3.42 8.48 -4.94
N LEU A 11 -3.13 9.72 -5.33
CA LEU A 11 -3.97 10.87 -4.96
C LEU A 11 -5.40 10.72 -5.50
N GLU A 12 -5.57 10.25 -6.74
CA GLU A 12 -6.89 9.98 -7.32
C GLU A 12 -7.64 8.90 -6.53
N ARG A 13 -6.96 7.81 -6.13
CA ARG A 13 -7.53 6.76 -5.26
C ARG A 13 -7.92 7.30 -3.89
N LEU A 14 -7.11 8.17 -3.32
CA LEU A 14 -7.36 8.78 -2.02
C LEU A 14 -8.52 9.78 -2.06
N ASP A 15 -8.73 10.43 -3.20
CA ASP A 15 -9.86 11.34 -3.45
C ASP A 15 -11.17 10.57 -3.70
N ASP A 16 -11.08 9.42 -4.39
CA ASP A 16 -12.21 8.49 -4.62
C ASP A 16 -12.61 7.71 -3.35
N LEU A 17 -11.67 7.52 -2.42
CA LEU A 17 -11.94 6.91 -1.12
C LEU A 17 -12.98 7.73 -0.34
N SER A 18 -13.94 7.04 0.25
CA SER A 18 -14.96 7.67 1.09
C SER A 18 -14.31 8.55 2.16
N GLU A 19 -14.82 9.78 2.29
CA GLU A 19 -14.39 10.70 3.33
C GLU A 19 -14.42 10.01 4.71
N GLY A 20 -13.26 9.91 5.37
CA GLY A 20 -13.14 9.20 6.64
C GLY A 20 -12.85 7.70 6.55
N ALA A 21 -12.32 7.20 5.43
CA ALA A 21 -11.76 5.85 5.36
C ALA A 21 -10.75 5.62 6.50
N THR A 22 -11.03 4.63 7.36
CA THR A 22 -10.21 4.31 8.52
C THR A 22 -9.14 3.29 8.13
N LEU A 23 -7.90 3.75 8.10
CA LEU A 23 -6.71 2.97 7.83
C LEU A 23 -6.00 2.62 9.14
N ARG A 24 -5.24 1.54 9.14
CA ARG A 24 -4.49 1.07 10.31
C ARG A 24 -3.01 0.98 9.98
N THR A 25 -2.17 1.54 10.83
CA THR A 25 -0.73 1.45 10.63
C THR A 25 -0.20 0.05 10.93
N PRO A 26 0.81 -0.46 10.20
CA PRO A 26 1.32 -1.81 10.41
C PRO A 26 2.10 -1.96 11.73
N LEU A 27 2.92 -0.98 12.11
CA LEU A 27 3.79 -1.13 13.28
C LEU A 27 3.05 -0.87 14.60
N SER A 28 2.39 0.28 14.69
CA SER A 28 1.71 0.71 15.93
C SER A 28 0.28 0.18 16.01
N ASN A 29 -0.25 -0.37 14.92
CA ASN A 29 -1.62 -0.83 14.82
C ASN A 29 -2.66 0.28 15.11
N ASP A 30 -2.24 1.51 14.84
CA ASP A 30 -2.96 2.74 15.16
C ASP A 30 -3.93 3.09 14.03
N ARG A 31 -5.14 3.52 14.39
CA ARG A 31 -6.18 3.84 13.41
C ARG A 31 -6.14 5.31 13.07
N PHE A 32 -6.10 5.63 11.79
CA PHE A 32 -6.13 7.00 11.30
C PHE A 32 -7.06 7.14 10.10
N GLN A 33 -7.52 8.35 9.86
CA GLN A 33 -8.37 8.69 8.73
C GLN A 33 -7.68 9.76 7.89
N ILE A 34 -7.86 9.69 6.58
CA ILE A 34 -7.41 10.75 5.68
C ILE A 34 -8.44 11.88 5.76
N THR A 35 -7.99 13.05 6.20
CA THR A 35 -8.84 14.25 6.37
C THR A 35 -8.65 15.26 5.25
N GLY A 36 -7.58 15.12 4.46
CA GLY A 36 -7.37 15.95 3.29
C GLY A 36 -6.21 15.43 2.45
N VAL A 37 -6.37 15.51 1.14
CA VAL A 37 -5.39 15.07 0.15
C VAL A 37 -4.91 16.33 -0.60
N GLN A 38 -3.61 16.51 -0.73
CA GLN A 38 -3.01 17.62 -1.48
C GLN A 38 -1.95 17.07 -2.43
N GLU A 39 -1.63 17.86 -3.47
CA GLU A 39 -0.67 17.48 -4.50
C GLU A 39 0.71 17.08 -3.93
N HIS A 40 1.16 17.73 -2.85
CA HIS A 40 2.47 17.49 -2.24
C HIS A 40 2.43 16.81 -0.86
N ARG A 41 1.25 16.57 -0.30
CA ARG A 41 1.11 16.00 1.05
C ARG A 41 -0.29 15.45 1.31
N VAL A 42 -0.40 14.48 2.23
CA VAL A 42 -1.69 13.93 2.68
C VAL A 42 -1.84 14.23 4.17
N ILE A 43 -2.96 14.82 4.58
CA ILE A 43 -3.25 15.10 5.98
C ILE A 43 -4.06 13.95 6.55
N ILE A 44 -3.47 13.26 7.51
CA ILE A 44 -4.11 12.19 8.27
C ILE A 44 -4.48 12.69 9.67
N ARG A 45 -5.48 12.06 10.27
CA ARG A 45 -5.88 12.26 11.66
C ARG A 45 -6.01 10.92 12.35
N PHE A 46 -5.27 10.71 13.43
CA PHE A 46 -5.40 9.54 14.28
C PHE A 46 -6.74 9.57 15.01
N THR A 47 -7.53 8.50 14.94
CA THR A 47 -8.82 8.42 15.63
C THR A 47 -8.66 8.19 17.13
N ASP A 48 -7.53 7.62 17.55
CA ASP A 48 -7.28 7.28 18.95
C ASP A 48 -6.83 8.53 19.73
N SER A 49 -5.77 9.18 19.24
CA SER A 49 -5.21 10.40 19.85
C SER A 49 -5.89 11.69 19.37
N GLY A 50 -6.62 11.69 18.26
CA GLY A 50 -7.16 12.91 17.63
C GLY A 50 -6.09 13.79 16.95
N GLU A 51 -4.83 13.36 16.96
CA GLU A 51 -3.71 14.11 16.42
C GLU A 51 -3.75 14.12 14.89
N SER A 52 -3.55 15.29 14.27
CA SER A 52 -3.49 15.42 12.82
C SER A 52 -2.05 15.62 12.36
N ARG A 53 -1.59 14.81 11.41
CA ARG A 53 -0.22 14.84 10.87
C ARG A 53 -0.19 14.96 9.35
N PRO A 54 0.68 15.81 8.79
CA PRO A 54 0.91 15.86 7.35
C PRO A 54 1.96 14.82 6.92
N LEU A 55 1.60 13.95 5.99
CA LEU A 55 2.50 13.02 5.31
C LEU A 55 3.06 13.70 4.06
N GLN A 56 4.38 13.79 3.95
CA GLN A 56 5.03 14.51 2.85
C GLN A 56 5.30 13.60 1.66
N LYS A 57 5.02 14.09 0.45
CA LYS A 57 5.31 13.39 -0.81
C LYS A 57 6.78 12.96 -0.91
N ASP A 58 7.72 13.76 -0.40
CA ASP A 58 9.15 13.46 -0.44
C ASP A 58 9.53 12.19 0.34
N GLN A 59 8.85 11.95 1.47
CA GLN A 59 9.04 10.74 2.27
C GLN A 59 8.44 9.51 1.57
N PHE A 60 7.30 9.67 0.90
CA PHE A 60 6.76 8.63 0.01
C PHE A 60 7.72 8.33 -1.16
N GLU A 61 8.35 9.34 -1.75
CA GLU A 61 9.30 9.17 -2.85
C GLU A 61 10.52 8.36 -2.40
N THR A 62 11.04 8.69 -1.22
CA THR A 62 12.16 7.98 -0.60
C THR A 62 11.78 6.52 -0.31
N LEU A 63 10.61 6.28 0.27
CA LEU A 63 10.12 4.93 0.54
C LEU A 63 9.92 4.17 -0.77
N TYR A 64 9.15 4.71 -1.71
CA TYR A 64 8.87 4.12 -3.02
C TYR A 64 10.15 3.69 -3.74
N ARG A 65 11.15 4.58 -3.80
CA ARG A 65 12.42 4.27 -4.46
C ARG A 65 13.14 3.14 -3.75
N ARG A 66 13.07 3.08 -2.42
CA ARG A 66 13.71 2.03 -1.62
C ARG A 66 13.00 0.68 -1.73
N VAL A 67 11.67 0.67 -1.81
CA VAL A 67 10.88 -0.55 -2.09
C VAL A 67 11.18 -1.06 -3.49
N SER A 68 11.16 -0.17 -4.48
CA SER A 68 11.37 -0.53 -5.90
C SER A 68 12.81 -1.00 -6.18
N ASP A 69 13.79 -0.52 -5.40
CA ASP A 69 15.19 -0.99 -5.46
C ASP A 69 15.38 -2.32 -4.69
N ALA A 70 14.50 -2.63 -3.74
CA ALA A 70 14.59 -3.83 -2.92
C ALA A 70 13.92 -5.03 -3.60
N THR A 71 14.69 -6.08 -3.88
CA THR A 71 14.19 -7.30 -4.54
C THR A 71 13.25 -8.13 -3.66
N ASP A 72 13.40 -8.10 -2.33
CA ASP A 72 12.56 -8.87 -1.38
C ASP A 72 11.53 -7.99 -0.62
N GLY A 73 11.44 -6.71 -0.99
CA GLY A 73 10.68 -5.71 -0.24
C GLY A 73 11.50 -4.98 0.83
N PHE A 74 10.88 -3.96 1.41
CA PHE A 74 11.47 -3.10 2.40
C PHE A 74 10.84 -3.31 3.78
N ASP A 75 11.67 -3.50 4.79
CA ASP A 75 11.27 -3.66 6.18
C ASP A 75 10.59 -2.40 6.73
N VAL A 76 9.29 -2.51 7.05
CA VAL A 76 8.54 -1.43 7.67
C VAL A 76 8.90 -1.27 9.15
N ASP A 77 9.44 -2.30 9.81
CA ASP A 77 9.97 -2.21 11.17
C ASP A 77 11.19 -1.30 11.27
N ARG A 78 11.90 -1.13 10.16
CA ARG A 78 13.04 -0.22 10.09
C ARG A 78 12.63 1.24 9.92
N LEU A 79 11.34 1.52 9.72
CA LEU A 79 10.85 2.88 9.62
C LEU A 79 10.86 3.56 11.01
N PRO A 80 11.16 4.86 11.07
CA PRO A 80 10.90 5.61 12.29
C PRO A 80 9.39 5.58 12.60
N PRO A 81 8.99 5.67 13.88
CA PRO A 81 7.58 5.63 14.29
C PRO A 81 6.73 6.72 13.62
N ASP A 82 7.31 7.87 13.27
CA ASP A 82 6.62 8.92 12.51
C ASP A 82 6.34 8.56 11.04
N ALA A 83 6.98 7.51 10.52
CA ALA A 83 6.82 7.03 9.15
C ALA A 83 5.92 5.77 9.02
N ASP A 84 5.35 5.31 10.12
CA ASP A 84 4.39 4.19 10.19
C ASP A 84 3.15 4.33 9.25
N PRO A 85 2.54 5.52 9.07
CA PRO A 85 1.39 5.66 8.15
C PRO A 85 1.76 5.65 6.65
N TYR A 86 3.04 5.79 6.29
CA TYR A 86 3.47 5.81 4.88
C TYR A 86 3.26 4.47 4.16
N PRO A 87 3.72 3.31 4.68
CA PRO A 87 3.49 2.02 4.03
C PRO A 87 2.00 1.72 3.86
N THR A 88 1.17 2.07 4.85
CA THR A 88 -0.30 1.91 4.80
C THR A 88 -0.94 2.67 3.65
N VAL A 89 -0.51 3.92 3.42
CA VAL A 89 -1.04 4.71 2.31
C VAL A 89 -0.47 4.22 0.97
N LEU A 90 0.79 3.76 0.95
CA LEU A 90 1.40 3.20 -0.25
C LEU A 90 0.70 1.92 -0.70
N SER A 91 0.23 1.06 0.24
CA SER A 91 -0.47 -0.19 -0.08
C SER A 91 -1.87 -0.01 -0.69
N LEU A 92 -2.42 1.20 -0.68
CA LEU A 92 -3.64 1.52 -1.44
C LEU A 92 -3.41 1.49 -2.94
N HIS A 93 -2.16 1.56 -3.38
CA HIS A 93 -1.78 1.43 -4.77
C HIS A 93 -1.74 -0.07 -5.15
N PRO A 94 -2.31 -0.49 -6.29
CA PRO A 94 -2.51 -1.92 -6.61
C PRO A 94 -1.21 -2.68 -6.93
N ARG A 95 -0.08 -1.97 -6.93
CA ARG A 95 1.26 -2.57 -7.08
C ARG A 95 2.01 -2.72 -5.77
N PHE A 96 1.53 -2.12 -4.68
CA PHE A 96 2.22 -2.19 -3.40
C PHE A 96 1.35 -2.96 -2.44
N GLU A 97 1.97 -3.90 -1.76
CA GLU A 97 1.32 -4.67 -0.71
C GLU A 97 2.18 -4.58 0.55
N VAL A 98 1.54 -4.29 1.68
CA VAL A 98 2.17 -4.37 2.99
C VAL A 98 1.83 -5.73 3.56
N ASN A 99 2.88 -6.51 3.82
CA ASN A 99 2.76 -7.78 4.50
C ASN A 99 2.92 -7.54 6.02
N ASP A 100 1.81 -7.55 6.74
CA ASP A 100 1.76 -7.35 8.20
C ASP A 100 2.47 -8.47 8.97
N ASP A 101 2.42 -9.70 8.46
CA ASP A 101 3.07 -10.88 9.07
C ASP A 101 4.60 -10.80 9.00
N ARG A 102 5.13 -10.43 7.83
CA ARG A 102 6.57 -10.26 7.60
C ARG A 102 7.09 -8.88 8.00
N GLY A 103 6.21 -7.90 8.22
CA GLY A 103 6.61 -6.51 8.47
C GLY A 103 7.36 -5.89 7.29
N VAL A 104 7.04 -6.26 6.05
CA VAL A 104 7.69 -5.72 4.84
C VAL A 104 6.68 -5.17 3.84
N ILE A 105 7.08 -4.16 3.09
CA ILE A 105 6.34 -3.66 1.92
C ILE A 105 7.02 -4.12 0.64
N ILE A 106 6.26 -4.74 -0.27
CA ILE A 106 6.75 -5.29 -1.53
C ILE A 106 6.10 -4.59 -2.73
N GLU A 107 6.87 -4.36 -3.79
CA GLU A 107 6.34 -3.97 -5.10
C GLU A 107 6.01 -5.25 -5.87
N THR A 108 4.75 -5.39 -6.29
CA THR A 108 4.27 -6.52 -7.07
C THR A 108 4.17 -6.10 -8.54
N GLU A 109 4.83 -6.87 -9.41
CA GLU A 109 4.97 -6.55 -10.84
C GLU A 109 3.65 -6.79 -11.63
N ALA A 110 2.79 -7.67 -11.11
CA ALA A 110 1.44 -7.93 -11.59
C ALA A 110 0.38 -7.36 -10.62
N PRO A 111 -0.79 -6.90 -11.09
CA PRO A 111 -1.91 -6.59 -10.22
C PRO A 111 -2.42 -7.91 -9.62
N THR A 112 -1.82 -8.36 -8.52
CA THR A 112 -2.29 -9.56 -7.85
C THR A 112 -3.60 -9.24 -7.16
N THR A 113 -4.63 -9.96 -7.57
CA THR A 113 -6.01 -9.91 -7.08
C THR A 113 -6.13 -10.38 -5.61
N SER A 114 -5.12 -10.16 -4.76
CA SER A 114 -5.05 -10.75 -3.40
C SER A 114 -5.74 -9.93 -2.30
N LEU A 115 -6.62 -8.99 -2.65
CA LEU A 115 -7.51 -8.32 -1.68
C LEU A 115 -8.93 -8.89 -1.64
N LEU A 116 -9.12 -10.15 -2.05
CA LEU A 116 -10.36 -10.89 -1.79
C LEU A 116 -10.10 -12.03 -0.81
N LEU A 117 -10.67 -11.84 0.38
CA LEU A 117 -11.04 -12.83 1.38
C LEU A 117 -11.45 -14.19 0.75
N ASP A 118 -10.85 -15.27 1.25
CA ASP A 118 -11.30 -16.68 1.26
C ASP A 118 -12.39 -17.10 0.23
N GLU A 119 -11.99 -17.80 -0.84
CA GLU A 119 -12.77 -18.92 -1.39
C GLU A 119 -11.83 -19.93 -2.09
N ASP A 120 -11.60 -21.05 -1.39
CA ASP A 120 -11.08 -22.38 -1.75
C ASP A 120 -9.92 -22.58 -2.78
N PRO A 121 -8.82 -23.29 -2.41
CA PRO A 121 -7.85 -23.82 -3.35
C PRO A 121 -8.37 -25.15 -3.92
N SER A 122 -9.06 -25.13 -5.06
CA SER A 122 -9.33 -26.37 -5.80
C SER A 122 -9.54 -26.12 -7.30
N SER A 123 -8.43 -26.07 -8.05
CA SER A 123 -8.17 -27.03 -9.13
C SER A 123 -7.03 -26.55 -10.02
N GLU A 124 -5.85 -27.12 -9.81
CA GLU A 124 -5.15 -27.79 -10.91
C GLU A 124 -5.49 -29.29 -10.78
N PRO A 125 -5.55 -30.11 -11.85
CA PRO A 125 -4.75 -30.07 -13.07
C PRO A 125 -5.63 -30.21 -14.35
N ALA A 126 -5.19 -30.19 -15.61
CA ALA A 126 -4.14 -30.98 -16.23
C ALA A 126 -3.88 -30.51 -17.68
N PRO A 127 -2.71 -30.86 -18.26
CA PRO A 127 -2.46 -30.76 -19.69
C PRO A 127 -3.18 -31.91 -20.41
N ASP A 128 -3.82 -31.65 -21.56
CA ASP A 128 -4.27 -32.73 -22.44
C ASP A 128 -3.93 -32.40 -23.90
N GLU A 129 -3.09 -33.27 -24.45
CA GLU A 129 -2.69 -33.39 -25.82
C GLU A 129 -3.89 -33.78 -26.71
N ARG A 130 -4.19 -33.05 -27.79
CA ARG A 130 -4.93 -33.66 -28.92
C ARG A 130 -4.75 -32.98 -30.28
N THR A 131 -3.91 -33.62 -31.07
CA THR A 131 -3.88 -33.85 -32.52
C THR A 131 -5.20 -33.67 -33.33
N GLU A 132 -5.05 -33.02 -34.50
CA GLU A 132 -5.78 -33.16 -35.81
C GLU A 132 -7.21 -32.62 -35.98
N PRO A 133 -7.56 -32.10 -37.19
CA PRO A 133 -7.82 -32.90 -38.40
C PRO A 133 -7.06 -32.49 -39.68
#